data_AF-A0A355T3U6-F1
#
_entry.id   AF-A0A355T3U6-F1
#
_cell.length_a   1.000
_cell.length_b   1.000
_cell.length_c   1.000
_cell.angle_alpha   90.00
_cell.angle_beta   90.00
_cell.angle_gamma   90.00
#
_symmetry.space_group_name_H-M   'P 1'
#
loop_
_entity.id
_entity.type
_entity.pdbx_description
1 polymer ?
#
loop_
_entity_poly.entity_id
_entity_poly.type
_entity_poly.pdbx_seq_one_letter_code
_entity_poly.pdbx_strand_id
1 'polypeptide(L)'
;LILRSAIALARQSGHILMEGTPMGLDIEEIKKDLLNNVTGVEDVHHLHAWSLTATRDVMTLHARIAGGVNPDQVLAAINDRLRHKFQIDHATVQIETEACAH
;
A
#
# COMPACT_ATOMS: atom_id res chain seq x y z
N LEU A 1 22.76 -12.91 -30.14
CA LEU A 1 21.33 -12.52 -30.16
C LEU A 1 20.56 -13.15 -29.01
N ILE A 2 20.68 -14.46 -28.75
CA ILE A 2 20.00 -15.16 -27.64
C ILE A 2 20.29 -14.55 -26.25
N LEU A 3 21.54 -14.20 -25.94
CA LEU A 3 21.87 -13.60 -24.63
C LEU A 3 21.19 -12.24 -24.39
N ARG A 4 21.03 -11.42 -25.44
CA ARG A 4 20.32 -10.13 -25.34
C ARG A 4 18.82 -10.34 -25.13
N SER A 5 18.23 -11.30 -25.83
CA SER A 5 16.82 -11.68 -25.67
C SER A 5 16.55 -12.31 -24.30
N ALA A 6 17.47 -13.15 -23.80
CA ALA A 6 17.37 -13.75 -22.46
C ALA A 6 17.50 -12.70 -21.35
N ILE A 7 18.41 -11.73 -21.50
CA ILE A 7 18.52 -10.59 -20.57
C ILE A 7 17.28 -9.71 -20.66
N ALA A 8 16.72 -9.46 -21.85
CA ALA A 8 15.49 -8.69 -22.01
C ALA A 8 14.29 -9.39 -21.36
N LEU A 9 14.16 -10.70 -21.54
CA LEU A 9 13.10 -11.50 -20.94
C LEU A 9 13.26 -11.61 -19.43
N ALA A 10 14.49 -11.81 -18.93
CA ALA A 10 14.78 -11.81 -17.49
C ALA A 10 14.57 -10.43 -16.86
N ARG A 11 14.82 -9.32 -17.58
CA ARG A 11 14.49 -7.96 -17.15
C ARG A 11 12.99 -7.69 -17.21
N GLN A 12 12.26 -8.31 -18.13
CA GLN A 12 10.80 -8.22 -18.23
C GLN A 12 10.12 -9.03 -17.13
N SER A 13 10.55 -10.27 -16.88
CA SER A 13 10.15 -11.05 -15.70
C SER A 13 10.60 -10.41 -14.39
N GLY A 14 11.79 -9.81 -14.39
CA GLY A 14 12.29 -9.00 -13.28
C GLY A 14 11.49 -7.71 -13.09
N HIS A 15 10.94 -7.13 -14.17
CA HIS A 15 10.01 -6.00 -14.09
C HIS A 15 8.65 -6.45 -13.56
N ILE A 16 8.14 -7.63 -13.94
CA ILE A 16 6.92 -8.23 -13.35
C ILE A 16 7.12 -8.58 -11.85
N LEU A 17 8.35 -8.93 -11.45
CA LEU A 17 8.71 -9.13 -10.04
C LEU A 17 9.05 -7.82 -9.31
N MET A 18 9.40 -6.75 -10.04
CA MET A 18 9.61 -5.38 -9.56
C MET A 18 8.39 -4.46 -9.80
N GLU A 19 7.28 -5.00 -10.31
CA GLU A 19 5.93 -4.40 -10.43
C GLU A 19 5.22 -4.38 -9.05
N GLY A 20 6.01 -4.42 -7.96
CA GLY A 20 5.55 -4.30 -6.57
C GLY A 20 5.08 -2.89 -6.20
N THR A 21 4.82 -2.02 -7.18
CA THR A 21 4.04 -0.78 -7.04
C THR A 21 3.50 -0.37 -8.42
N PRO A 22 2.18 -0.20 -8.61
CA PRO A 22 1.58 0.24 -9.87
C PRO A 22 2.19 1.55 -10.38
N MET A 23 2.39 1.68 -11.70
CA MET A 23 2.89 2.94 -12.29
C MET A 23 1.93 4.09 -11.96
N GLY A 24 2.43 5.10 -11.25
CA GLY A 24 1.67 6.29 -10.87
C GLY A 24 1.15 6.32 -9.43
N LEU A 25 1.42 5.26 -8.66
CA LEU A 25 1.02 5.18 -7.26
C LEU A 25 2.17 5.65 -6.35
N ASP A 26 2.04 6.83 -5.75
CA ASP A 26 3.04 7.39 -4.85
C ASP A 26 2.76 6.93 -3.40
N ILE A 27 3.54 5.96 -2.95
CA ILE A 27 3.46 5.38 -1.61
C ILE A 27 3.68 6.43 -0.51
N GLU A 28 4.57 7.39 -0.74
CA GLU A 28 4.83 8.46 0.22
C GLU A 28 3.67 9.45 0.28
N GLU A 29 2.99 9.71 -0.84
CA GLU A 29 1.76 10.48 -0.86
C GLU A 29 0.66 9.78 -0.05
N ILE A 30 0.46 8.47 -0.26
CA ILE A 30 -0.55 7.69 0.46
C ILE A 30 -0.28 7.69 1.96
N LYS A 31 0.97 7.45 2.36
CA LYS A 31 1.38 7.52 3.77
C LYS A 31 1.04 8.89 4.38
N LYS A 32 1.45 9.98 3.74
CA LYS A 32 1.18 11.34 4.24
C LYS A 32 -0.31 11.65 4.27
N ASP A 33 -1.05 11.21 3.27
CA ASP A 33 -2.49 11.45 3.19
C ASP A 33 -3.24 10.73 4.32
N LEU A 34 -2.93 9.46 4.57
CA LEU A 34 -3.53 8.69 5.67
C LEU A 34 -3.20 9.32 7.02
N LEU A 35 -1.95 9.73 7.26
CA LEU A 35 -1.54 10.40 8.50
C LEU A 35 -2.26 11.73 8.73
N ASN A 36 -2.52 12.48 7.67
CA ASN A 36 -3.11 13.81 7.78
C ASN A 36 -4.64 13.80 7.79
N ASN A 37 -5.28 12.77 7.22
CA ASN A 37 -6.73 12.78 6.96
C ASN A 37 -7.50 11.67 7.68
N VAL A 38 -6.83 10.67 8.27
CA VAL A 38 -7.50 9.62 9.04
C VAL A 38 -7.23 9.82 10.53
N THR A 39 -8.25 10.31 11.24
CA THR A 39 -8.17 10.51 12.69
C THR A 39 -7.88 9.21 13.41
N GLY A 40 -6.90 9.25 14.31
CA GLY A 40 -6.49 8.09 15.10
C GLY A 40 -5.36 7.27 14.50
N VAL A 41 -4.88 7.58 13.28
CA VAL A 41 -3.65 7.00 12.72
C VAL A 41 -2.43 7.80 13.21
N GLU A 42 -1.43 7.13 13.76
CA GLU A 42 -0.20 7.75 14.27
C GLU A 42 1.04 7.39 13.45
N ASP A 43 1.04 6.25 12.76
CA ASP A 43 2.06 5.90 11.77
C ASP A 43 1.49 4.94 10.72
N VAL A 44 2.06 4.98 9.52
CA VAL A 44 1.78 4.04 8.43
C VAL A 44 3.10 3.56 7.85
N HIS A 45 3.30 2.25 7.76
CA HIS A 45 4.53 1.66 7.26
C HIS A 45 4.27 0.32 6.57
N HIS A 46 5.32 -0.30 6.02
CA HIS A 46 5.26 -1.54 5.23
C HIS A 46 4.20 -1.52 4.12
N LEU A 47 4.02 -0.37 3.46
CA LEU A 47 3.09 -0.24 2.35
C LEU A 47 3.65 -1.01 1.14
N HIS A 48 2.86 -1.91 0.60
CA HIS A 48 3.15 -2.60 -0.66
C HIS A 48 1.91 -2.55 -1.53
N ALA A 49 2.07 -2.23 -2.81
CA ALA A 49 0.96 -2.17 -3.75
C ALA A 49 1.26 -3.05 -4.96
N TRP A 50 0.26 -3.67 -5.56
CA TRP A 50 0.45 -4.40 -6.80
C TRP A 50 -0.81 -4.31 -7.66
N SER A 51 -0.64 -4.38 -8.97
CA SER A 51 -1.77 -4.41 -9.90
C SER A 51 -2.23 -5.86 -10.09
N LEU A 52 -3.48 -6.15 -9.75
CA LEU A 52 -4.11 -7.44 -10.07
C LEU A 52 -4.53 -7.52 -11.54
N THR A 53 -4.90 -6.38 -12.12
CA THR A 53 -5.21 -6.20 -13.54
C THR A 53 -4.77 -4.80 -13.98
N ALA A 54 -4.82 -4.50 -15.27
CA ALA A 54 -4.47 -3.17 -15.80
C ALA A 54 -5.27 -2.00 -15.18
N THR A 55 -6.38 -2.26 -14.49
CA THR A 55 -7.24 -1.24 -13.89
C THR A 55 -7.59 -1.52 -12.43
N ARG A 56 -6.95 -2.50 -11.78
CA ARG A 56 -7.26 -2.86 -10.39
C ARG A 56 -5.99 -2.98 -9.59
N ASP A 57 -5.74 -1.97 -8.78
CA ASP A 57 -4.64 -1.94 -7.83
C ASP A 57 -5.11 -2.40 -6.46
N VAL A 58 -4.24 -3.12 -5.78
CA VAL A 58 -4.47 -3.65 -4.45
C VAL A 58 -3.26 -3.34 -3.56
N MET A 59 -3.47 -3.26 -2.25
CA MET A 59 -2.44 -2.82 -1.31
C MET A 59 -2.42 -3.65 -0.02
N THR A 60 -1.24 -3.80 0.57
CA THR A 60 -1.08 -4.13 1.99
C THR A 60 -0.37 -3.01 2.71
N LEU A 61 -0.74 -2.76 3.96
CA LEU A 61 -0.06 -1.77 4.81
C LEU A 61 -0.25 -2.07 6.30
N HIS A 62 0.63 -1.50 7.12
CA HIS A 62 0.50 -1.49 8.57
C HIS A 62 0.12 -0.08 9.01
N ALA A 63 -0.89 0.04 9.86
CA ALA A 63 -1.33 1.30 10.42
C ALA A 63 -1.30 1.22 11.96
N ARG A 64 -0.43 2.02 12.56
CA ARG A 64 -0.38 2.17 14.00
C ARG A 64 -1.41 3.22 14.42
N ILE A 65 -2.26 2.87 15.38
CA ILE A 65 -3.36 3.71 15.82
C ILE A 65 -3.17 4.19 17.26
N ALA A 66 -3.75 5.35 17.57
CA ALA A 66 -3.73 5.93 18.90
C ALA A 66 -4.47 5.05 19.92
N GLY A 67 -4.01 5.05 21.16
CA GLY A 67 -4.70 4.34 22.24
C GLY A 67 -6.12 4.90 22.47
N GLY A 68 -7.09 4.01 22.71
CA GLY A 68 -8.47 4.39 23.05
C GLY A 68 -9.37 4.74 21.86
N VAL A 69 -8.88 4.62 20.62
CA VAL A 69 -9.73 4.69 19.41
C VAL A 69 -10.28 3.32 19.06
N ASN A 70 -11.41 3.27 18.35
CA ASN A 70 -11.97 2.02 17.87
C ASN A 70 -11.22 1.55 16.59
N PRO A 71 -10.54 0.39 16.61
CA PRO A 71 -9.80 -0.13 15.46
C PRO A 71 -10.65 -0.27 14.19
N ASP A 72 -11.91 -0.70 14.33
CA ASP A 72 -12.80 -0.94 13.18
C ASP A 72 -13.18 0.38 12.49
N GLN A 73 -13.32 1.46 13.27
CA GLN A 73 -13.61 2.78 12.71
C GLN A 73 -12.41 3.33 11.94
N VAL A 74 -11.20 3.15 12.47
CA VAL A 74 -9.98 3.56 11.77
C VAL A 74 -9.77 2.73 10.51
N LEU A 75 -9.94 1.41 10.59
CA LEU A 75 -9.85 0.51 9.44
C LEU A 75 -10.84 0.90 8.33
N ALA A 76 -12.08 1.18 8.69
CA ALA A 76 -13.09 1.64 7.74
C ALA A 76 -12.70 2.97 7.08
N ALA A 77 -12.19 3.93 7.85
CA ALA A 77 -11.75 5.23 7.35
C ALA A 77 -10.53 5.14 6.42
N ILE A 78 -9.56 4.26 6.75
CA ILE A 78 -8.40 3.98 5.87
C ILE A 78 -8.90 3.41 4.53
N ASN A 79 -9.72 2.37 4.57
CA ASN A 79 -10.24 1.73 3.36
C ASN A 79 -11.06 2.70 2.50
N ASP A 80 -11.89 3.52 3.13
CA ASP A 80 -12.68 4.54 2.43
C ASP A 80 -11.79 5.59 1.75
N ARG A 81 -10.74 6.05 2.44
CA ARG A 81 -9.79 7.01 1.90
C ARG A 81 -8.99 6.45 0.73
N LEU A 82 -8.49 5.22 0.86
CA LEU A 82 -7.76 4.50 -0.20
C LEU A 82 -8.60 4.32 -1.45
N ARG A 83 -9.87 3.93 -1.28
CA ARG A 83 -10.81 3.75 -2.38
C ARG A 83 -11.11 5.06 -3.10
N HIS A 84 -11.49 6.10 -2.37
CA HIS A 84 -11.99 7.33 -2.99
C HIS A 84 -10.88 8.21 -3.57
N LYS A 85 -9.75 8.36 -2.88
CA LYS A 85 -8.67 9.23 -3.34
C LYS A 85 -7.70 8.51 -4.28
N PHE A 86 -7.36 7.26 -3.99
CA PHE A 86 -6.30 6.53 -4.69
C PHE A 86 -6.82 5.41 -5.59
N GLN A 87 -8.13 5.20 -5.66
CA GLN A 87 -8.76 4.15 -6.48
C GLN A 87 -8.26 2.73 -6.15
N ILE A 88 -7.83 2.51 -4.90
CA ILE A 88 -7.43 1.20 -4.38
C ILE A 88 -8.66 0.53 -3.78
N ASP A 89 -9.29 -0.35 -4.56
CA ASP A 89 -10.54 -1.01 -4.16
C ASP A 89 -10.34 -2.07 -3.07
N HIS A 90 -9.17 -2.69 -2.99
CA HIS A 90 -8.88 -3.76 -2.03
C HIS A 90 -7.56 -3.48 -1.33
N ALA A 91 -7.63 -3.30 0.00
CA ALA A 91 -6.47 -3.18 0.85
C ALA A 91 -6.55 -4.15 2.04
N THR A 92 -5.43 -4.77 2.37
CA THR A 92 -5.26 -5.51 3.63
C THR A 92 -4.49 -4.62 4.60
N VAL A 93 -5.15 -4.18 5.66
CA VAL A 93 -4.56 -3.27 6.66
C VAL A 93 -4.36 -4.01 7.97
N GLN A 94 -3.11 -4.11 8.41
CA GLN A 94 -2.79 -4.57 9.76
C GLN A 94 -2.88 -3.39 10.73
N ILE A 95 -3.72 -3.50 11.75
CA ILE A 95 -3.82 -2.50 12.81
C ILE A 95 -2.86 -2.84 13.94
N GLU A 96 -2.08 -1.85 14.37
CA GLU A 96 -1.11 -1.98 15.47
C GLU A 96 -1.43 -0.96 16.58
N THR A 97 -1.36 -1.38 17.84
CA THR A 97 -1.66 -0.53 19.00
C THR A 97 -0.44 -0.23 19.89
N GLU A 98 0.69 -0.88 19.62
CA GLU A 98 1.95 -0.66 20.32
C GLU A 98 2.99 -0.09 19.33
N ALA A 99 3.99 0.63 19.82
CA ALA A 99 5.15 0.95 18.99
C ALA A 99 5.87 -0.37 18.66
N CYS A 100 6.17 -0.65 17.38
CA CYS A 100 6.94 -1.84 17.01
C CYS A 100 8.21 -1.89 17.86
N ALA A 101 8.38 -2.97 18.65
CA ALA A 101 9.64 -3.24 19.31
C ALA A 101 10.69 -3.51 18.21
N HIS A 102 11.66 -2.60 18.08
CA HIS A 102 12.84 -2.77 17.23
C HIS A 102 14.01 -3.28 18.08
#